data_AF-A0A6A4PW05-F1
#
_entry.id   AF-A0A6A4PW05-F1
#
_cell.length_a   1.000
_cell.length_b   1.000
_cell.length_c   1.000
_cell.angle_alpha   90.00
_cell.angle_beta   90.00
_cell.angle_gamma   90.00
#
_symmetry.space_group_name_H-M   'P 1'
#
loop_
_entity.id
_entity.type
_entity.pdbx_description
1 polymer ?
#
loop_
_entity_poly.entity_id
_entity_poly.type
_entity_poly.pdbx_seq_one_letter_code
_entity_poly.pdbx_strand_id
1 'polypeptide(L)'
;MTAFSGDETAPFFGFLGAAAALVFSCMGAAYGTAKSGVGVASMGVMRPELVMKSIVPVVMAGVLGIYGLIIAVIISTGILPFSPYVTLFFYFIGFKVLTNYN
;
A
#
# COMPACT_ATOMS: atom_id res chain seq x y z
N MET A 1 6.03 35.97 8.61
CA MET A 1 6.35 35.61 10.00
C MET A 1 5.60 34.32 10.31
N THR A 2 6.30 33.21 10.09
CA THR A 2 6.19 31.90 10.77
C THR A 2 5.02 31.76 11.75
N ALA A 3 3.91 31.17 11.30
CA ALA A 3 2.94 30.56 12.19
C ALA A 3 3.51 29.20 12.66
N PHE A 4 4.35 29.25 13.70
CA PHE A 4 4.73 28.08 14.50
C PHE A 4 3.54 27.73 15.40
N SER A 5 2.44 27.31 14.76
CA SER A 5 1.27 26.74 15.43
C SER A 5 1.52 25.25 15.56
N GLY A 6 0.97 24.56 16.57
CA GLY A 6 1.07 23.09 16.71
C GLY A 6 0.54 22.26 15.52
N ASP A 7 0.16 22.93 14.44
CA ASP A 7 -0.19 22.41 13.12
C ASP A 7 1.03 21.97 12.29
N GLU A 8 2.27 22.40 12.59
CA GLU A 8 3.49 21.97 11.86
C GLU A 8 3.90 20.52 12.14
N THR A 9 3.58 19.99 13.33
CA THR A 9 3.86 18.59 13.67
C THR A 9 2.94 17.60 12.96
N ALA A 10 1.73 18.04 12.58
CA ALA A 10 0.74 17.21 11.92
C ALA A 10 1.18 16.71 10.52
N PRO A 11 1.66 17.56 9.58
CA PRO A 11 2.18 17.08 8.31
C PRO A 11 3.50 16.32 8.47
N PHE A 12 4.35 16.68 9.43
CA PHE A 12 5.60 15.95 9.71
C PHE A 12 5.33 14.49 10.08
N PHE A 13 4.39 14.23 10.99
CA PHE A 13 4.02 12.87 11.38
C PHE A 13 3.27 12.13 10.25
N GLY A 14 2.50 12.85 9.42
CA GLY A 14 1.85 12.28 8.23
C GLY A 14 2.85 11.76 7.19
N PHE A 15 3.86 12.56 6.83
CA PHE A 15 4.92 12.13 5.91
C PHE A 15 5.81 11.04 6.51
N LEU A 16 6.10 11.10 7.81
CA LEU A 16 6.85 10.06 8.52
C LEU A 16 6.10 8.72 8.53
N GLY A 17 4.78 8.73 8.73
CA GLY A 17 3.92 7.55 8.62
C GLY A 17 3.86 6.99 7.19
N ALA A 18 3.76 7.86 6.18
CA ALA A 18 3.80 7.45 4.77
C ALA A 18 5.14 6.80 4.39
N ALA A 19 6.25 7.38 4.84
CA ALA A 19 7.60 6.83 4.64
C ALA A 19 7.76 5.46 5.32
N ALA A 20 7.33 5.33 6.57
CA ALA A 20 7.40 4.07 7.32
C ALA A 20 6.56 2.96 6.67
N ALA A 21 5.33 3.28 6.23
CA ALA A 21 4.45 2.35 5.55
C ALA A 21 5.06 1.83 4.23
N LEU A 22 5.67 2.71 3.42
CA LEU A 22 6.34 2.32 2.18
C LEU A 22 7.56 1.44 2.44
N VAL A 23 8.45 1.84 3.34
CA VAL A 23 9.71 1.11 3.60
C VAL A 23 9.41 -0.30 4.11
N PHE A 24 8.51 -0.44 5.08
CA PHE A 24 8.19 -1.75 5.64
C PHE A 24 7.46 -2.65 4.63
N SER A 25 6.56 -2.07 3.82
CA SER A 25 5.86 -2.77 2.76
C SER A 25 6.81 -3.27 1.66
N CYS A 26 7.69 -2.39 1.15
CA CYS A 26 8.69 -2.75 0.15
C CYS A 26 9.67 -3.79 0.68
N MET A 27 10.08 -3.70 1.95
CA MET A 27 10.96 -4.68 2.57
C MET A 27 10.29 -6.06 2.69
N GLY A 28 9.02 -6.10 3.11
CA GLY A 28 8.23 -7.34 3.19
C GLY A 28 8.02 -7.99 1.82
N ALA A 29 7.66 -7.20 0.81
CA ALA A 29 7.47 -7.67 -0.56
C ALA A 29 8.77 -8.17 -1.20
N ALA A 30 9.88 -7.45 -1.00
CA ALA A 30 11.19 -7.84 -1.50
C ALA A 30 11.68 -9.15 -0.85
N TYR A 31 11.53 -9.29 0.48
CA TYR A 31 11.93 -10.51 1.19
C TYR A 31 11.08 -11.72 0.78
N GLY A 32 9.76 -11.55 0.69
CA GLY A 32 8.85 -12.60 0.24
C GLY A 32 9.15 -13.05 -1.19
N THR A 33 9.47 -12.10 -2.08
CA THR A 33 9.87 -12.36 -3.48
C THR A 33 11.23 -13.04 -3.57
N ALA A 34 12.21 -12.65 -2.76
CA ALA A 34 13.55 -13.26 -2.75
C ALA A 34 13.49 -14.74 -2.35
N LYS A 35 12.76 -15.07 -1.26
CA LYS A 35 12.65 -16.44 -0.76
C LYS A 35 11.85 -17.34 -1.71
N SER A 36 10.76 -16.84 -2.29
CA SER A 36 9.99 -17.59 -3.28
C SER A 36 10.74 -17.74 -4.60
N GLY A 37 11.49 -16.72 -5.02
CA GLY A 37 12.31 -16.72 -6.24
C GLY A 37 13.39 -17.81 -6.27
N VAL A 38 14.07 -18.08 -5.14
CA VAL A 38 15.05 -19.18 -5.06
C VAL A 38 14.38 -20.54 -5.30
N GLY A 39 13.18 -20.75 -4.76
CA GLY A 39 12.40 -21.98 -4.97
C GLY A 39 11.92 -22.14 -6.42
N VAL A 40 11.55 -21.04 -7.08
CA VAL A 40 11.18 -21.04 -8.50
C VAL A 40 12.40 -21.38 -9.38
N ALA A 41 13.58 -20.82 -9.06
CA ALA A 41 14.81 -21.12 -9.78
C ALA A 41 15.22 -22.60 -9.67
N SER A 42 15.10 -23.21 -8.48
CA SER A 42 15.38 -24.64 -8.29
C SER A 42 14.35 -25.55 -8.96
N MET A 43 13.08 -25.14 -8.98
CA MET A 43 12.01 -25.89 -9.66
C MET A 43 12.13 -25.80 -11.18
N GLY A 44 12.65 -24.67 -11.71
CA GLY A 44 12.87 -24.46 -13.14
C GLY A 44 13.88 -25.42 -13.77
N VAL A 45 14.88 -25.86 -13.01
CA VAL A 45 15.88 -26.82 -13.49
C VAL A 45 15.46 -28.28 -13.30
N MET A 46 14.64 -28.60 -12.30
CA MET A 46 14.23 -29.98 -12.02
C MET A 46 12.94 -30.41 -12.74
N ARG A 47 11.92 -29.55 -12.79
CA ARG A 47 10.62 -29.85 -13.43
C ARG A 47 10.00 -28.56 -14.01
N PRO A 48 10.37 -28.19 -15.25
CA PRO A 48 9.93 -26.92 -15.85
C PRO A 48 8.41 -26.83 -16.05
N GLU A 49 7.72 -27.97 -16.15
CA GLU A 49 6.25 -28.05 -16.29
C GLU A 49 5.49 -27.46 -15.09
N LEU A 50 6.11 -27.45 -13.90
CA LEU A 50 5.49 -26.96 -12.67
C LEU A 50 5.82 -25.48 -12.37
N VAL A 51 6.68 -24.84 -13.19
CA VAL A 51 7.17 -23.47 -12.96
C VAL A 51 6.03 -22.45 -13.01
N MET A 52 5.11 -22.57 -13.97
CA MET A 52 3.98 -21.64 -14.08
C MET A 52 3.11 -21.62 -12.82
N LYS A 53 2.96 -22.75 -12.12
CA LYS A 53 2.19 -22.82 -10.89
C LYS A 53 2.95 -22.28 -9.67
N SER A 54 4.28 -22.33 -9.71
CA SER A 54 5.17 -21.82 -8.66
C SER A 54 5.32 -20.29 -8.63
N ILE A 55 4.77 -19.57 -9.62
CA ILE A 55 4.83 -18.10 -9.67
C ILE A 55 3.78 -17.42 -8.78
N VAL A 56 2.70 -18.13 -8.45
CA VAL A 56 1.61 -17.65 -7.57
C VAL A 56 2.13 -17.10 -6.22
N PRO A 57 3.04 -17.77 -5.49
CA PRO A 57 3.59 -17.23 -4.25
C PRO A 57 4.43 -15.95 -4.44
N VAL A 58 5.10 -15.79 -5.59
CA VAL A 58 5.82 -14.54 -5.92
C VAL A 58 4.85 -13.38 -6.07
N VAL A 59 3.74 -13.61 -6.77
CA VAL A 59 2.69 -12.60 -6.95
C VAL A 59 2.03 -12.25 -5.62
N MET A 60 1.76 -13.24 -4.76
CA MET A 60 1.17 -13.00 -3.42
C MET A 60 2.07 -12.15 -2.52
N ALA A 61 3.40 -12.33 -2.61
CA ALA A 61 4.36 -11.45 -1.94
C ALA A 61 4.39 -10.04 -2.57
N GLY A 62 4.17 -9.91 -3.87
CA GLY A 62 4.15 -8.64 -4.60
C GLY A 62 2.98 -7.72 -4.25
N VAL A 63 1.77 -8.25 -4.03
CA VAL A 63 0.58 -7.42 -3.74
C VAL A 63 0.73 -6.65 -2.42
N LEU A 64 1.44 -7.21 -1.43
CA LEU A 64 1.80 -6.51 -0.18
C LEU A 64 2.45 -5.14 -0.45
N GLY A 65 3.36 -5.06 -1.43
CA GLY A 65 4.02 -3.82 -1.86
C GLY A 65 3.03 -2.76 -2.35
N ILE A 66 2.05 -3.19 -3.16
CA ILE A 66 1.03 -2.32 -3.76
C ILE A 66 0.10 -1.76 -2.67
N TYR A 67 -0.26 -2.56 -1.66
CA TYR A 67 -1.06 -2.08 -0.53
C TYR A 67 -0.37 -0.95 0.24
N GLY A 68 0.94 -1.08 0.51
CA GLY A 68 1.72 -0.01 1.14
C GLY A 68 1.80 1.26 0.30
N LEU A 69 1.90 1.13 -1.03
CA LEU A 69 1.90 2.27 -1.94
C LEU A 69 0.54 2.99 -1.95
N ILE A 70 -0.58 2.26 -2.02
CA ILE A 70 -1.93 2.83 -1.99
C ILE A 70 -2.14 3.65 -0.71
N ILE A 71 -1.74 3.11 0.45
CA ILE A 71 -1.89 3.79 1.75
C ILE A 71 -1.06 5.07 1.79
N ALA A 72 0.18 5.05 1.30
CA ALA A 72 1.03 6.24 1.26
C ALA A 72 0.48 7.34 0.33
N VAL A 73 -0.12 6.96 -0.79
CA VAL A 73 -0.78 7.90 -1.71
C VAL A 73 -2.03 8.52 -1.08
N ILE A 74 -2.85 7.74 -0.38
CA ILE A 74 -4.05 8.24 0.32
C ILE A 74 -3.66 9.25 1.42
N ILE A 75 -2.59 8.96 2.17
CA ILE A 75 -2.07 9.89 3.17
C ILE A 75 -1.57 11.17 2.49
N SER A 76 -0.82 11.04 1.39
CA SER A 76 -0.31 12.20 0.65
C SER A 76 -1.40 13.06 0.03
N THR A 77 -2.52 12.49 -0.42
CA THR A 77 -3.65 13.25 -0.96
C THR A 77 -4.50 13.90 0.14
N GLY A 78 -4.53 13.33 1.34
CA GLY A 78 -5.20 13.91 2.51
C GLY A 78 -4.47 15.10 3.16
N ILE A 79 -3.15 15.24 2.95
CA ILE A 79 -2.34 16.34 3.51
C ILE A 79 -2.39 17.60 2.61
N LEU A 80 -2.84 17.48 1.36
CA LEU A 80 -3.00 18.62 0.45
C LEU A 80 -4.35 19.32 0.74
N PRO A 81 -4.41 20.66 0.86
CA PRO A 81 -5.64 21.41 1.06
C PRO A 81 -6.46 21.51 -0.23
N PHE A 82 -6.73 20.39 -0.90
CA PHE A 82 -7.57 20.35 -2.08
C PHE A 82 -8.97 19.86 -1.71
N SER A 83 -9.79 20.84 -1.34
CA SER A 83 -11.24 20.82 -1.51
C SER A 83 -12.04 19.77 -0.67
N PRO A 84 -12.77 20.19 0.38
CA PRO A 84 -13.56 19.31 1.25
C PRO A 84 -14.72 18.57 0.56
N TYR A 85 -14.93 18.76 -0.75
CA TYR A 85 -16.04 18.14 -1.49
C TYR A 85 -15.77 16.69 -1.92
N VAL A 86 -14.50 16.26 -2.07
CA VAL A 86 -14.18 14.90 -2.57
C VAL A 86 -14.13 13.85 -1.44
N THR A 87 -13.65 14.24 -0.26
CA THR A 87 -13.64 13.37 0.93
C THR A 87 -15.04 13.11 1.47
N LEU A 88 -15.91 14.13 1.46
CA LEU A 88 -17.34 13.98 1.75
C LEU A 88 -18.05 13.08 0.72
N PHE A 89 -17.66 13.13 -0.56
CA PHE A 89 -18.27 12.29 -1.60
C PHE A 89 -17.93 10.80 -1.41
N PHE A 90 -16.68 10.46 -1.08
CA PHE A 90 -16.29 9.07 -0.76
C PHE A 90 -16.94 8.57 0.54
N TYR A 91 -17.01 9.41 1.57
CA TYR A 91 -17.67 9.05 2.83
C TYR A 91 -19.20 8.91 2.68
N PHE A 92 -19.84 9.77 1.88
CA PHE A 92 -21.28 9.74 1.62
C PHE A 92 -21.68 8.56 0.72
N ILE A 93 -20.89 8.21 -0.31
CA ILE A 93 -21.10 6.97 -1.07
C ILE A 93 -20.97 5.75 -0.15
N GLY A 94 -19.96 5.73 0.73
CA GLY A 94 -19.77 4.64 1.70
C GLY A 94 -20.97 4.46 2.64
N PHE A 95 -21.53 5.56 3.16
CA PHE A 95 -22.72 5.50 4.03
C PHE A 95 -24.00 5.13 3.25
N LYS A 96 -24.21 5.70 2.06
CA LYS A 96 -25.38 5.45 1.20
C LYS A 96 -25.44 3.99 0.72
N VAL A 97 -24.30 3.38 0.44
CA VAL A 97 -24.20 1.96 0.05
C VAL A 97 -24.55 1.03 1.22
N LEU A 98 -24.16 1.36 2.46
CA LEU A 98 -24.55 0.58 3.63
C LEU A 98 -26.05 0.68 3.97
N THR A 99 -26.72 1.79 3.66
CA THR A 99 -28.17 1.94 3.93
C THR A 99 -29.07 1.28 2.89
N ASN A 100 -28.53 0.82 1.76
CA ASN A 100 -29.30 0.17 0.68
C ASN A 100 -29.18 -1.37 0.68
N TYR A 101 -28.50 -1.94 1.67
CA TYR A 101 -28.33 -3.38 1.89
C TYR A 101 -29.08 -3.89 3.14
N ASN A 102 -30.18 -3.21 3.51
CA ASN A 102 -31.21 -3.69 4.45
C ASN A 102 -32.58 -3.22 3.98
#